data_AF-A0A4Q4YXY8-F1
#
_entry.id   AF-A0A4Q4YXY8-F1
#
_cell.length_a   1.000
_cell.length_b   1.000
_cell.length_c   1.000
_cell.angle_alpha   90.00
_cell.angle_beta   90.00
_cell.angle_gamma   90.00
#
_symmetry.space_group_name_H-M   'P 1'
#
loop_
_entity.id
_entity.type
_entity.pdbx_description
1 polymer ?
#
loop_
_entity_poly.entity_id
_entity_poly.type
_entity_poly.pdbx_seq_one_letter_code
_entity_poly.pdbx_strand_id
1 'polypeptide(L)'
;MKVPAGRYSLRLSPSLAYEVDLPGTRYVDGGLYVHHPDAPGVFAVTSAPADGTLLPRHPCTDKSEFTAGPTPQDLARELAAQPLLEVHDRTRVTLHGARGVYLEVRVPPDVDTTQCQDVGDTTDDIELFRTEGGERWSWAQGYVGRWWILDVNGERVVVMNHCDRGCTKEDLATLTRMA
;
A
#
# COMPACT_ATOMS: atom_id res chain seq x y z
N MET A 1 -17.61 3.41 -8.28
CA MET A 1 -18.03 3.37 -9.70
C MET A 1 -17.62 2.04 -10.33
N LYS A 2 -18.45 1.42 -11.16
CA LYS A 2 -18.09 0.17 -11.85
C LYS A 2 -17.44 0.48 -13.21
N VAL A 3 -16.28 -0.13 -13.50
CA VAL A 3 -15.55 0.02 -14.77
C VAL A 3 -15.32 -1.36 -15.41
N PRO A 4 -15.45 -1.49 -16.75
CA PRO A 4 -15.19 -2.76 -17.45
C PRO A 4 -13.69 -3.09 -17.50
N ALA A 5 -13.35 -4.23 -18.08
CA ALA A 5 -11.97 -4.58 -18.41
C ALA A 5 -11.37 -3.55 -19.39
N GLY A 6 -10.09 -3.24 -19.26
CA GLY A 6 -9.41 -2.26 -20.11
C GLY A 6 -8.22 -1.62 -19.43
N ARG A 7 -7.59 -0.68 -20.15
CA ARG A 7 -6.50 0.14 -19.62
C ARG A 7 -7.04 1.47 -19.12
N TYR A 8 -6.65 1.85 -17.91
CA TYR A 8 -7.10 3.07 -17.26
C TYR A 8 -5.93 3.88 -16.72
N SER A 9 -6.05 5.19 -16.84
CA SER A 9 -5.09 6.16 -16.30
C SER A 9 -5.60 6.73 -14.98
N LEU A 10 -4.88 6.47 -13.90
CA LEU A 10 -5.15 6.96 -12.56
C LEU A 10 -4.24 8.16 -12.30
N ARG A 11 -4.82 9.36 -12.35
CA ARG A 11 -4.05 10.61 -12.20
C ARG A 11 -3.71 10.84 -10.73
N LEU A 12 -2.43 10.72 -10.39
CA LEU A 12 -1.90 10.94 -9.02
C LEU A 12 -1.62 12.43 -8.77
N SER A 13 -1.27 13.18 -9.82
CA SER A 13 -1.10 14.63 -9.81
C SER A 13 -1.35 15.20 -11.21
N PRO A 14 -1.39 16.54 -11.40
CA PRO A 14 -1.52 17.13 -12.74
C PRO A 14 -0.48 16.62 -13.76
N SER A 15 0.70 16.21 -13.29
CA SER A 15 1.84 15.75 -14.10
C SER A 15 2.15 14.26 -14.00
N LEU A 16 1.47 13.51 -13.12
CA LEU A 16 1.74 12.09 -12.87
C LEU A 16 0.46 11.28 -13.00
N ALA A 17 0.50 10.26 -13.85
CA ALA A 17 -0.55 9.26 -13.96
C ALA A 17 0.05 7.86 -13.85
N TYR A 18 -0.76 6.96 -13.31
CA TYR A 18 -0.47 5.55 -13.19
C TYR A 18 -1.41 4.77 -14.12
N GLU A 19 -0.86 4.02 -15.07
CA GLU A 19 -1.67 3.16 -15.93
C GLU A 19 -1.92 1.81 -15.24
N VAL A 20 -3.17 1.37 -15.25
CA VAL A 20 -3.58 0.07 -14.73
C VAL A 20 -4.33 -0.71 -15.80
N ASP A 21 -3.91 -1.95 -16.03
CA ASP A 21 -4.62 -2.88 -16.90
C ASP A 21 -5.56 -3.74 -16.04
N LEU A 22 -6.87 -3.59 -16.27
CA LEU A 22 -7.90 -4.32 -15.57
C LEU A 22 -8.30 -5.54 -16.41
N PRO A 23 -8.03 -6.78 -15.95
CA PRO A 23 -8.31 -8.00 -16.72
C PRO A 23 -9.81 -8.33 -16.77
N GLY A 24 -10.59 -7.67 -15.92
CA GLY A 24 -12.02 -7.87 -15.76
C GLY A 24 -12.66 -6.60 -15.23
N THR A 25 -13.96 -6.67 -15.03
CA THR A 25 -14.70 -5.59 -14.39
C THR A 25 -14.17 -5.33 -12.97
N ARG A 26 -14.10 -4.06 -12.58
CA ARG A 26 -13.68 -3.61 -11.23
C ARG A 26 -14.60 -2.50 -10.70
N TYR A 27 -14.51 -2.28 -9.39
CA TYR A 27 -15.08 -1.14 -8.69
C TYR A 27 -13.97 -0.14 -8.37
N VAL A 28 -14.25 1.13 -8.60
CA VAL A 28 -13.36 2.28 -8.37
C VAL A 28 -14.00 3.22 -7.35
N ASP A 29 -13.38 3.36 -6.19
CA ASP A 29 -13.83 4.24 -5.12
C ASP A 29 -12.86 5.42 -4.96
N GLY A 30 -13.41 6.62 -4.81
CA GLY A 30 -12.62 7.86 -4.72
C GLY A 30 -11.72 8.16 -5.93
N GLY A 31 -11.81 7.38 -7.01
CA GLY A 31 -10.89 7.46 -8.16
C GLY A 31 -9.50 6.88 -7.90
N LEU A 32 -9.24 6.35 -6.70
CA LEU A 32 -7.90 5.96 -6.24
C LEU A 32 -7.85 4.55 -5.63
N TYR A 33 -9.00 3.92 -5.40
CA TYR A 33 -9.11 2.55 -4.89
C TYR A 33 -9.82 1.67 -5.90
N VAL A 34 -9.13 0.69 -6.48
CA VAL A 34 -9.64 -0.22 -7.52
C VAL A 34 -9.62 -1.65 -7.01
N HIS A 35 -10.78 -2.30 -6.96
CA HIS A 35 -10.94 -3.64 -6.38
C HIS A 35 -12.09 -4.41 -7.02
N HIS A 36 -12.23 -5.69 -6.70
CA HIS A 36 -13.45 -6.48 -6.95
C HIS A 36 -13.55 -7.58 -5.90
N PRO A 37 -14.74 -7.84 -5.32
CA PRO A 37 -14.89 -8.83 -4.24
C PRO A 37 -14.46 -10.25 -4.68
N ASP A 38 -14.77 -10.61 -5.92
CA ASP A 38 -14.47 -11.95 -6.46
C ASP A 38 -13.22 -12.02 -7.34
N ALA A 39 -12.40 -10.95 -7.42
CA ALA A 39 -11.20 -10.97 -8.25
C ALA A 39 -9.95 -10.66 -7.42
N PRO A 40 -8.83 -11.37 -7.68
CA PRO A 40 -7.58 -11.05 -7.03
C PRO A 40 -7.09 -9.65 -7.45
N GLY A 41 -6.32 -9.04 -6.55
CA GLY A 41 -5.64 -7.78 -6.79
C GLY A 41 -6.48 -6.55 -6.47
N VAL A 42 -5.99 -5.78 -5.50
CA VAL A 42 -6.42 -4.43 -5.16
C VAL A 42 -5.34 -3.46 -5.63
N PHE A 43 -5.77 -2.30 -6.13
CA PHE A 43 -4.90 -1.17 -6.38
C PHE A 43 -5.39 0.01 -5.57
N ALA A 44 -4.48 0.68 -4.87
CA ALA A 44 -4.80 1.80 -4.01
C ALA A 44 -3.75 2.90 -4.13
N VAL A 45 -4.19 4.14 -4.00
CA VAL A 45 -3.33 5.31 -3.87
C VAL A 45 -3.79 6.09 -2.65
N THR A 46 -2.85 6.39 -1.77
CA THR A 46 -3.13 7.23 -0.60
C THR A 46 -2.06 8.30 -0.43
N SER A 47 -2.48 9.46 0.08
CA SER A 47 -1.55 10.51 0.50
C SER A 47 -0.95 10.12 1.84
N ALA A 48 0.37 10.20 1.97
CA ALA A 48 1.10 9.88 3.19
C ALA A 48 2.07 11.01 3.52
N PRO A 49 1.57 12.20 3.90
CA PRO A 49 2.39 13.38 4.12
C PRO A 49 3.39 13.15 5.26
N ALA A 50 4.54 13.83 5.19
CA ALA A 50 5.65 13.65 6.13
C ALA A 50 5.23 13.85 7.60
N ASP A 51 4.44 14.87 7.89
CA ASP A 51 3.96 15.27 9.20
C ASP A 51 2.67 14.57 9.64
N GLY A 52 1.96 13.93 8.71
CA GLY A 52 0.70 13.23 8.97
C GLY A 52 0.76 11.70 8.82
N THR A 53 1.91 11.10 8.53
CA THR A 53 2.06 9.64 8.47
C THR A 53 2.57 9.09 9.80
N LEU A 54 1.75 8.27 10.44
CA LEU A 54 2.03 7.69 11.75
C LEU A 54 2.21 6.18 11.62
N LEU A 55 3.20 5.61 12.30
CA LEU A 55 3.37 4.17 12.42
C LEU A 55 3.27 3.76 13.89
N PRO A 56 2.67 2.61 14.21
CA PRO A 56 2.74 2.07 15.55
C PRO A 56 4.18 1.66 15.89
N ARG A 57 4.56 1.68 17.17
CA ARG A 57 5.84 1.12 17.62
C ARG A 57 5.90 -0.39 17.44
N HIS A 58 4.77 -1.05 17.65
CA HIS A 58 4.58 -2.45 17.34
C HIS A 58 3.16 -2.66 16.79
N PRO A 59 2.98 -3.29 15.63
CA PRO A 59 1.68 -3.38 14.99
C PRO A 59 0.59 -4.07 15.81
N CYS A 60 0.97 -4.94 16.76
CA CYS A 60 0.05 -5.65 17.66
C CYS A 60 0.13 -5.25 19.16
N THR A 61 1.31 -5.12 19.78
CA THR A 61 1.42 -4.99 21.25
C THR A 61 1.64 -3.57 21.79
N ASP A 62 2.13 -2.64 20.97
CA ASP A 62 2.39 -1.25 21.36
C ASP A 62 1.87 -0.30 20.28
N LYS A 63 0.65 0.18 20.52
CA LYS A 63 -0.08 1.09 19.63
C LYS A 63 0.34 2.54 19.78
N SER A 64 1.33 2.86 20.62
CA SER A 64 1.85 4.22 20.62
C SER A 64 2.46 4.51 19.26
N GLU A 65 2.13 5.68 18.72
CA GLU A 65 2.47 6.06 17.36
C GLU A 65 3.72 6.94 17.34
N PHE A 66 4.47 6.87 16.25
CA PHE A 66 5.51 7.83 15.93
C PHE A 66 5.34 8.32 14.50
N THR A 67 5.68 9.59 14.26
CA THR A 67 5.67 10.18 12.92
C THR A 67 6.81 9.61 12.10
N ALA A 68 6.47 9.15 10.90
CA ALA A 68 7.46 8.70 9.94
C ALA A 68 8.45 9.83 9.61
N GLY A 69 9.70 9.49 9.28
CA GLY A 69 10.62 10.50 8.75
C GLY A 69 10.10 11.14 7.45
N PRO A 70 10.64 12.29 7.02
CA PRO A 70 9.99 13.12 6.00
C PRO A 70 10.12 12.60 4.56
N THR A 71 11.04 11.68 4.28
CA THR A 71 11.31 11.24 2.90
C THR A 71 10.61 9.92 2.56
N PRO A 72 10.48 9.58 1.26
CA PRO A 72 10.08 8.23 0.86
C PRO A 72 10.98 7.13 1.42
N GLN A 73 12.29 7.38 1.53
CA GLN A 73 13.25 6.44 2.07
C GLN A 73 13.09 6.22 3.57
N ASP A 74 12.67 7.25 4.31
CA ASP A 74 12.42 7.13 5.74
C ASP A 74 11.24 6.20 6.02
N LEU A 75 10.10 6.43 5.35
CA LEU A 75 8.92 5.57 5.49
C LEU A 75 9.24 4.12 5.06
N ALA A 76 9.96 3.93 3.95
CA ALA A 76 10.37 2.59 3.51
C ALA A 76 11.26 1.87 4.56
N ARG A 77 12.16 2.61 5.20
CA ARG A 77 13.03 2.07 6.25
C ARG A 77 12.24 1.71 7.50
N GLU A 78 11.30 2.56 7.90
CA GLU A 78 10.48 2.38 9.10
C GLU A 78 9.48 1.24 8.94
N LEU A 79 8.83 1.12 7.78
CA LEU A 79 8.02 -0.06 7.43
C LEU A 79 8.86 -1.34 7.47
N ALA A 80 10.08 -1.31 6.94
CA ALA A 80 10.98 -2.46 6.97
C ALA A 80 11.50 -2.83 8.38
N ALA A 81 11.33 -1.93 9.35
CA ALA A 81 11.68 -2.18 10.74
C ALA A 81 10.46 -2.63 11.59
N GLN A 82 9.24 -2.59 11.02
CA GLN A 82 8.05 -3.04 11.73
C GLN A 82 8.11 -4.55 11.99
N PRO A 83 7.91 -5.00 13.23
CA PRO A 83 7.79 -6.42 13.52
C PRO A 83 6.56 -6.99 12.81
N LEU A 84 6.60 -8.29 12.50
CA LEU A 84 5.54 -9.02 11.79
C LEU A 84 5.42 -8.71 10.28
N LEU A 85 6.27 -7.82 9.75
CA LEU A 85 6.37 -7.52 8.33
C LEU A 85 7.66 -8.05 7.74
N GLU A 86 7.56 -8.58 6.53
CA GLU A 86 8.71 -8.79 5.67
C GLU A 86 8.71 -7.74 4.56
N VAL A 87 9.77 -6.94 4.49
CA VAL A 87 9.96 -5.95 3.43
C VAL A 87 11.18 -6.31 2.59
N HIS A 88 10.96 -6.55 1.31
CA HIS A 88 11.99 -6.91 0.33
C HIS A 88 12.14 -5.83 -0.75
N ASP A 89 13.22 -5.95 -1.55
CA ASP A 89 13.45 -5.20 -2.78
C ASP A 89 13.34 -3.67 -2.67
N ARG A 90 13.86 -3.10 -1.57
CA ARG A 90 13.92 -1.66 -1.27
C ARG A 90 14.79 -0.89 -2.28
N THR A 91 14.25 -0.67 -3.46
CA THR A 91 14.98 -0.14 -4.62
C THR A 91 14.57 1.30 -4.87
N ARG A 92 15.55 2.19 -5.07
CA ARG A 92 15.24 3.55 -5.50
C ARG A 92 14.66 3.53 -6.91
N VAL A 93 13.58 4.26 -7.12
CA VAL A 93 12.89 4.35 -8.40
C VAL A 93 12.69 5.80 -8.81
N THR A 94 12.52 6.02 -10.12
CA THR A 94 12.04 7.29 -10.66
C THR A 94 10.91 6.97 -11.62
N LEU A 95 9.73 7.50 -11.36
CA LEU A 95 8.51 7.25 -12.12
C LEU A 95 7.99 8.58 -12.62
N HIS A 96 8.05 8.81 -13.93
CA HIS A 96 7.65 10.10 -14.56
C HIS A 96 8.21 11.33 -13.87
N GLY A 97 9.47 11.25 -13.46
CA GLY A 97 10.17 12.33 -12.76
C GLY A 97 9.93 12.38 -11.25
N ALA A 98 8.93 11.67 -10.71
CA ALA A 98 8.75 11.50 -9.27
C ALA A 98 9.79 10.49 -8.74
N ARG A 99 10.52 10.87 -7.68
CA ARG A 99 11.54 10.00 -7.07
C ARG A 99 10.93 9.24 -5.91
N GLY A 100 11.40 8.02 -5.66
CA GLY A 100 10.85 7.24 -4.57
C GLY A 100 11.57 5.94 -4.28
N VAL A 101 10.85 5.06 -3.60
CA VAL A 101 11.30 3.71 -3.24
C VAL A 101 10.21 2.71 -3.61
N TYR A 102 10.60 1.69 -4.36
CA TYR A 102 9.82 0.47 -4.53
C TYR A 102 10.12 -0.50 -3.39
N LEU A 103 9.12 -1.24 -2.95
CA LEU A 103 9.26 -2.29 -1.95
C LEU A 103 8.19 -3.38 -2.15
N GLU A 104 8.58 -4.62 -1.87
CA GLU A 104 7.64 -5.72 -1.71
C GLU A 104 7.35 -5.91 -0.22
N VAL A 105 6.09 -5.83 0.19
CA VAL A 105 5.64 -6.04 1.57
C VAL A 105 4.93 -7.38 1.67
N ARG A 106 5.19 -8.12 2.74
CA ARG A 106 4.43 -9.30 3.11
C ARG A 106 4.13 -9.32 4.59
N VAL A 107 2.96 -9.84 4.92
CA VAL A 107 2.68 -10.35 6.27
C VAL A 107 2.80 -11.86 6.17
N PRO A 108 3.79 -12.50 6.83
CA PRO A 108 3.93 -13.95 6.77
C PRO A 108 2.63 -14.66 7.19
N PRO A 109 2.27 -15.78 6.53
CA PRO A 109 1.02 -16.48 6.76
C PRO A 109 0.93 -17.20 8.12
N ASP A 110 2.04 -17.24 8.87
CA ASP A 110 2.20 -17.91 10.16
C ASP A 110 2.52 -16.94 11.31
N VAL A 111 2.37 -15.63 11.08
CA VAL A 111 2.47 -14.62 12.14
C VAL A 111 1.44 -14.89 13.22
N ASP A 112 1.84 -14.83 14.50
CA ASP A 112 0.88 -14.86 15.61
C ASP A 112 0.17 -13.50 15.72
N THR A 113 -1.09 -13.44 15.29
CA THR A 113 -1.94 -12.25 15.39
C THR A 113 -2.86 -12.24 16.60
N THR A 114 -2.72 -13.18 17.54
CA THR A 114 -3.59 -13.25 18.73
C THR A 114 -3.52 -12.00 19.60
N GLN A 115 -2.41 -11.26 19.52
CA GLN A 115 -2.18 -10.00 20.22
C GLN A 115 -2.58 -8.77 19.40
N CYS A 116 -3.07 -8.93 18.17
CA CYS A 116 -3.52 -7.85 17.28
C CYS A 116 -5.01 -7.52 17.49
N GLN A 117 -5.54 -7.80 18.68
CA GLN A 117 -6.91 -7.44 19.03
C GLN A 117 -7.11 -5.93 18.87
N ASP A 118 -8.29 -5.54 18.37
CA ASP A 118 -8.70 -4.15 18.12
C ASP A 118 -7.90 -3.41 17.02
N VAL A 119 -7.36 -4.12 16.04
CA VAL A 119 -6.64 -3.54 14.90
C VAL A 119 -7.47 -3.65 13.64
N GLY A 120 -7.66 -2.55 12.91
CA GLY A 120 -8.30 -2.58 11.59
C GLY A 120 -9.79 -2.93 11.61
N ASP A 121 -10.26 -3.51 10.50
CA ASP A 121 -11.66 -3.88 10.27
C ASP A 121 -11.98 -5.29 10.78
N THR A 122 -10.96 -6.11 11.04
CA THR A 122 -11.09 -7.49 11.53
C THR A 122 -10.13 -7.79 12.68
N THR A 123 -10.43 -8.81 13.49
CA THR A 123 -9.65 -9.13 14.71
C THR A 123 -8.22 -9.63 14.46
N ASP A 124 -7.84 -9.85 13.21
CA ASP A 124 -6.56 -10.47 12.82
C ASP A 124 -5.69 -9.53 11.94
N ASP A 125 -6.11 -8.27 11.76
CA ASP A 125 -5.37 -7.32 10.95
C ASP A 125 -4.15 -6.76 11.70
N ILE A 126 -3.14 -6.37 10.93
CA ILE A 126 -1.90 -5.76 11.41
C ILE A 126 -1.83 -4.33 10.86
N GLU A 127 -1.87 -3.31 11.72
CA GLU A 127 -1.78 -1.89 11.31
C GLU A 127 -0.34 -1.56 10.93
N LEU A 128 -0.11 -1.12 9.69
CA LEU A 128 1.22 -0.72 9.23
C LEU A 128 1.45 0.77 9.39
N PHE A 129 0.48 1.58 8.95
CA PHE A 129 0.53 3.02 9.09
C PHE A 129 -0.86 3.65 9.06
N ARG A 130 -0.91 4.91 9.50
CA ARG A 130 -2.07 5.78 9.43
C ARG A 130 -1.71 7.08 8.74
N THR A 131 -2.62 7.64 7.96
CA THR A 131 -2.45 8.93 7.28
C THR A 131 -3.20 10.05 8.01
N GLU A 132 -2.95 11.31 7.62
CA GLU A 132 -3.45 12.52 8.29
C GLU A 132 -4.99 12.62 8.36
N GLY A 133 -5.71 11.84 7.55
CA GLY A 133 -7.18 11.72 7.58
C GLY A 133 -7.73 10.67 8.55
N GLY A 134 -6.87 9.99 9.30
CA GLY A 134 -7.23 8.88 10.18
C GLY A 134 -7.45 7.55 9.46
N GLU A 135 -7.21 7.49 8.15
CA GLU A 135 -7.27 6.25 7.37
C GLU A 135 -6.18 5.29 7.87
N ARG A 136 -6.62 4.14 8.37
CA ARG A 136 -5.75 3.07 8.84
C ARG A 136 -5.49 2.12 7.69
N TRP A 137 -4.22 1.85 7.46
CA TRP A 137 -3.78 0.84 6.52
C TRP A 137 -3.35 -0.39 7.31
N SER A 138 -4.24 -1.39 7.34
CA SER A 138 -4.06 -2.64 8.07
C SER A 138 -4.34 -3.84 7.18
N TRP A 139 -3.60 -4.93 7.38
CA TRP A 139 -3.76 -6.13 6.56
C TRP A 139 -3.57 -7.42 7.37
N ALA A 140 -4.26 -8.47 6.91
CA ALA A 140 -4.22 -9.79 7.52
C ALA A 140 -2.99 -10.62 7.12
N GLN A 141 -2.82 -11.75 7.80
CA GLN A 141 -1.81 -12.77 7.48
C GLN A 141 -1.91 -13.23 6.02
N GLY A 142 -0.76 -13.45 5.38
CA GLY A 142 -0.68 -13.86 3.98
C GLY A 142 -0.83 -12.71 2.99
N TYR A 143 -0.93 -11.46 3.47
CA TYR A 143 -0.86 -10.28 2.65
C TYR A 143 0.43 -10.25 1.81
N VAL A 144 0.29 -9.89 0.54
CA VAL A 144 1.42 -9.59 -0.34
C VAL A 144 1.11 -8.32 -1.12
N GLY A 145 2.04 -7.35 -1.04
CA GLY A 145 1.92 -6.05 -1.69
C GLY A 145 3.20 -5.63 -2.41
N ARG A 146 3.01 -4.83 -3.46
CA ARG A 146 4.03 -4.07 -4.18
C ARG A 146 3.71 -2.60 -4.03
N TRP A 147 4.62 -1.86 -3.42
CA TRP A 147 4.39 -0.48 -3.06
C TRP A 147 5.43 0.41 -3.71
N TRP A 148 4.99 1.60 -4.11
CA TRP A 148 5.83 2.69 -4.52
C TRP A 148 5.54 3.88 -3.61
N ILE A 149 6.52 4.22 -2.79
CA ILE A 149 6.49 5.43 -1.98
C ILE A 149 7.18 6.52 -2.78
N LEU A 150 6.44 7.53 -3.21
CA LEU A 150 6.87 8.53 -4.17
C LEU A 150 6.81 9.92 -3.56
N ASP A 151 7.79 10.75 -3.90
CA ASP A 151 7.74 12.20 -3.74
C ASP A 151 7.22 12.80 -5.06
N VAL A 152 6.01 13.35 -5.00
CA VAL A 152 5.31 13.98 -6.11
C VAL A 152 5.13 15.44 -5.76
N ASN A 153 5.98 16.31 -6.34
CA ASN A 153 5.96 17.75 -6.11
C ASN A 153 6.09 18.16 -4.63
N GLY A 154 6.86 17.41 -3.82
CA GLY A 154 7.05 17.67 -2.39
C GLY A 154 6.04 16.96 -1.49
N GLU A 155 5.04 16.29 -2.07
CA GLU A 155 4.07 15.48 -1.32
C GLU A 155 4.42 14.00 -1.44
N ARG A 156 4.41 13.29 -0.30
CA ARG A 156 4.64 11.84 -0.29
C ARG A 156 3.32 11.10 -0.54
N VAL A 157 3.32 10.26 -1.58
CA VAL A 157 2.20 9.42 -1.99
C VAL A 157 2.63 7.96 -1.93
N VAL A 158 1.74 7.08 -1.48
CA VAL A 158 1.95 5.63 -1.55
C VAL A 158 1.00 5.05 -2.58
N VAL A 159 1.58 4.44 -3.61
CA VAL A 159 0.86 3.63 -4.60
C VAL A 159 1.03 2.17 -4.21
N MET A 160 -0.05 1.44 -4.08
CA MET A 160 -0.07 0.06 -3.61
C MET A 160 -0.79 -0.81 -4.61
N ASN A 161 -0.18 -1.93 -4.94
CA ASN A 161 -0.87 -3.06 -5.51
C ASN A 161 -0.73 -4.25 -4.57
N HIS A 162 -1.84 -4.81 -4.13
CA HIS A 162 -1.80 -5.86 -3.13
C HIS A 162 -2.88 -6.90 -3.27
N CYS A 163 -2.74 -7.95 -2.49
CA CYS A 163 -3.72 -8.99 -2.33
C CYS A 163 -3.85 -9.37 -0.86
N ASP A 164 -5.09 -9.48 -0.42
CA ASP A 164 -5.39 -9.81 0.97
C ASP A 164 -5.52 -11.32 1.18
N ARG A 165 -5.76 -12.11 0.10
CA ARG A 165 -5.85 -13.58 0.16
C ARG A 165 -5.34 -14.25 -1.13
N GLY A 166 -4.24 -14.99 -1.02
CA GLY A 166 -3.92 -16.10 -1.93
C GLY A 166 -3.66 -15.77 -3.40
N CYS A 167 -3.07 -14.62 -3.70
CA CYS A 167 -2.68 -14.28 -5.08
C CYS A 167 -1.34 -14.89 -5.49
N THR A 168 -1.21 -15.15 -6.78
CA THR A 168 0.05 -15.46 -7.44
C THR A 168 0.82 -14.18 -7.75
N LYS A 169 2.12 -14.30 -8.07
CA LYS A 169 2.92 -13.17 -8.59
C LYS A 169 2.34 -12.59 -9.89
N GLU A 170 1.61 -13.39 -10.66
CA GLU A 170 1.00 -12.99 -11.94
C GLU A 170 -0.23 -12.08 -11.72
N ASP A 171 -1.00 -12.34 -10.66
CA ASP A 171 -2.11 -11.47 -10.25
C ASP A 171 -1.62 -10.06 -9.89
N LEU A 172 -0.49 -9.97 -9.16
CA LEU A 172 0.16 -8.69 -8.88
C LEU A 172 0.72 -8.06 -10.17
N ALA A 173 1.38 -8.84 -11.03
CA ALA A 173 1.95 -8.34 -12.28
C ALA A 173 0.91 -7.70 -13.20
N THR A 174 -0.30 -8.23 -13.24
CA THR A 174 -1.42 -7.74 -14.05
C THR A 174 -1.76 -6.27 -13.76
N LEU A 175 -1.45 -5.77 -12.56
CA LEU A 175 -1.79 -4.42 -12.09
C LEU A 175 -0.58 -3.46 -12.04
N THR A 176 0.59 -3.87 -12.53
CA THR A 176 1.87 -3.12 -12.36
C THR A 176 2.40 -2.40 -13.59
N ARG A 177 1.65 -2.30 -14.70
CA ARG A 177 2.17 -1.65 -15.91
C ARG A 177 2.08 -0.13 -15.86
N MET A 178 3.05 0.47 -15.19
CA MET A 178 3.35 1.90 -15.26
C MET A 178 3.94 2.23 -16.63
N ALA A 179 3.20 2.96 -17.46
CA ALA A 179 3.70 3.54 -18.71
C ALA A 179 4.19 4.94 -18.43
#